data_AF-A0A2C5ZGM3-F1
#
_entry.id   AF-A0A2C5ZGM3-F1
#
_cell.length_a   1.000
_cell.length_b   1.000
_cell.length_c   1.000
_cell.angle_alpha   90.00
_cell.angle_beta   90.00
_cell.angle_gamma   90.00
#
_symmetry.space_group_name_H-M   'P 1'
#
loop_
_entity.id
_entity.type
_entity.pdbx_description
1 polymer ?
#
loop_
_entity_poly.entity_id
_entity_poly.type
_entity_poly.pdbx_seq_one_letter_code
_entity_poly.pdbx_strand_id
1 'polypeptide(L)'
;MILLFSFIACAKNTKIISNKILNSEEYSKVLDNFLERANNYLETGDKINLLDDYIKNIENINVSQKALKDNYDKDREAFSLVEVAIFMKSSYSEGEKAKKLTDEDYEKMQKRFVEIKKFKELEQYMEIQPVSNIQ
;
A
#
# COMPACT_ATOMS: atom_id res chain seq x y z
N MET A 1 -56.89 3.86 3.26
CA MET A 1 -55.97 4.75 2.51
C MET A 1 -55.25 5.63 3.51
N ILE A 2 -53.94 5.70 3.69
CA ILE A 2 -52.75 5.03 3.13
C ILE A 2 -51.75 5.00 4.31
N LEU A 3 -51.18 3.84 4.61
CA LEU A 3 -50.04 3.71 5.52
C LEU A 3 -48.82 4.36 4.84
N LEU A 4 -48.36 5.50 5.37
CA LEU A 4 -47.13 6.13 4.90
C LEU A 4 -45.94 5.39 5.51
N PHE A 5 -45.43 4.41 4.77
CA PHE A 5 -44.11 3.83 5.01
C PHE A 5 -43.05 4.89 4.70
N SER A 6 -42.47 5.47 5.74
CA SER A 6 -41.25 6.26 5.63
C SER A 6 -40.11 5.30 5.29
N PHE A 7 -39.76 5.19 4.00
CA PHE A 7 -38.57 4.49 3.57
C PHE A 7 -37.34 5.20 4.16
N ILE A 8 -36.69 4.54 5.12
CA ILE A 8 -35.33 4.88 5.53
C ILE A 8 -34.45 4.62 4.30
N ALA A 9 -34.08 5.69 3.60
CA ALA A 9 -33.05 5.63 2.59
C ALA A 9 -31.74 5.27 3.29
N CYS A 10 -31.40 3.99 3.30
CA CYS A 10 -30.09 3.52 3.69
C CYS A 10 -29.13 3.97 2.59
N ALA A 11 -28.56 5.16 2.75
CA ALA A 11 -27.51 5.67 1.90
C ALA A 11 -26.30 4.73 2.05
N LYS A 12 -26.18 3.80 1.10
CA LYS A 12 -24.94 3.07 0.89
C LYS A 12 -23.90 4.12 0.56
N ASN A 13 -22.99 4.39 1.49
CA ASN A 13 -21.77 5.17 1.26
C ASN A 13 -20.86 4.36 0.33
N THR A 14 -21.27 4.27 -0.94
CA THR A 14 -20.39 3.84 -2.02
C THR A 14 -19.41 4.98 -2.21
N LYS A 15 -18.25 4.86 -1.55
CA LYS A 15 -17.13 5.80 -1.71
C LYS A 15 -16.85 5.87 -3.21
N ILE A 16 -17.25 6.98 -3.84
CA ILE A 16 -16.92 7.29 -5.22
C ILE A 16 -15.39 7.28 -5.26
N ILE A 17 -14.82 6.25 -5.90
CA ILE A 17 -13.42 6.29 -6.30
C ILE A 17 -13.39 7.41 -7.32
N SER A 18 -13.01 8.61 -6.89
CA SER A 18 -12.83 9.71 -7.82
C SER A 18 -11.78 9.24 -8.81
N ASN A 19 -12.10 9.16 -10.11
CA ASN A 19 -11.14 8.97 -11.20
C ASN A 19 -10.15 10.16 -11.31
N LYS A 20 -10.00 10.95 -10.24
CA LYS A 20 -9.04 12.02 -10.13
C LYS A 20 -7.66 11.41 -10.25
N ILE A 21 -6.92 11.88 -11.24
CA ILE A 21 -5.51 11.61 -11.41
C ILE A 21 -4.77 12.62 -10.53
N LEU A 22 -4.00 12.12 -9.56
CA LEU A 22 -3.28 12.98 -8.63
C LEU A 22 -2.09 13.66 -9.32
N ASN A 23 -1.93 14.94 -9.01
CA ASN A 23 -0.71 15.67 -9.33
C ASN A 23 0.38 15.40 -8.28
N SER A 24 1.56 16.00 -8.48
CA SER A 24 2.74 15.73 -7.66
C SER A 24 2.58 16.12 -6.20
N GLU A 25 1.98 17.28 -5.91
CA GLU A 25 1.77 17.75 -4.54
C GLU A 25 0.74 16.88 -3.81
N GLU A 26 -0.34 16.51 -4.50
CA GLU A 26 -1.38 15.65 -3.94
C GLU A 26 -0.85 14.26 -3.63
N TYR A 27 -0.04 13.69 -4.53
CA TYR A 27 0.56 12.37 -4.31
C TYR A 27 1.58 12.39 -3.17
N SER A 28 2.42 13.43 -3.07
CA SER A 28 3.33 13.60 -1.93
C SER A 28 2.57 13.54 -0.61
N LYS A 29 1.44 14.25 -0.48
CA LYS A 29 0.63 14.25 0.75
C LYS A 29 0.07 12.86 1.06
N VAL A 30 -0.30 12.09 0.05
CA VAL A 30 -0.77 10.71 0.24
C VAL A 30 0.36 9.83 0.77
N LEU A 31 1.57 9.95 0.21
CA LEU A 31 2.77 9.26 0.68
C LEU A 31 3.15 9.65 2.12
N ASP A 32 3.16 10.95 2.43
CA ASP A 32 3.47 11.45 3.77
C ASP A 32 2.51 10.88 4.81
N ASN A 33 1.20 10.93 4.51
CA ASN A 33 0.17 10.36 5.39
C ASN A 33 0.30 8.83 5.54
N PHE A 34 0.73 8.12 4.49
CA PHE A 34 0.98 6.69 4.57
C PHE A 34 2.17 6.39 5.49
N LEU A 35 3.31 7.07 5.28
CA LEU A 35 4.53 6.87 6.08
C LEU A 35 4.29 7.20 7.56
N GLU A 36 3.52 8.23 7.86
CA GLU A 36 3.12 8.56 9.23
C GLU A 36 2.34 7.41 9.89
N ARG A 37 1.34 6.84 9.18
CA ARG A 37 0.58 5.68 9.69
C ARG A 37 1.45 4.42 9.76
N ALA A 38 2.37 4.25 8.81
CA ALA A 38 3.25 3.10 8.74
C ALA A 38 4.09 2.97 10.01
N ASN A 39 4.62 4.08 10.55
CA ASN A 39 5.37 4.06 11.80
C ASN A 39 4.59 3.37 12.94
N ASN A 40 3.31 3.68 13.11
CA ASN A 40 2.49 3.04 14.14
C ASN A 40 2.22 1.54 13.85
N TYR A 41 2.04 1.16 12.59
CA TYR A 41 1.92 -0.25 12.23
C TYR A 41 3.21 -1.02 12.53
N LEU A 42 4.37 -0.42 12.27
CA LEU A 42 5.67 -1.01 12.50
C LEU A 42 5.99 -1.14 13.99
N GLU A 43 5.70 -0.12 14.79
CA GLU A 43 5.85 -0.16 16.26
C GLU A 43 5.00 -1.27 16.88
N THR A 44 3.75 -1.43 16.42
CA THR A 44 2.83 -2.45 16.94
C THR A 44 3.01 -3.83 16.31
N GLY A 45 3.77 -3.94 15.22
CA GLY A 45 3.92 -5.15 14.42
C GLY A 45 2.70 -5.51 13.57
N ASP A 46 1.81 -4.56 13.27
CA ASP A 46 0.58 -4.74 12.50
C ASP A 46 0.83 -4.81 10.99
N LYS A 47 1.56 -5.83 10.56
CA LYS A 47 1.99 -5.99 9.16
C LYS A 47 0.83 -6.18 8.18
N ILE A 48 -0.30 -6.74 8.64
CA ILE A 48 -1.51 -6.91 7.83
C ILE A 48 -2.11 -5.55 7.49
N ASN A 49 -2.32 -4.69 8.49
CA ASN A 49 -2.89 -3.36 8.22
C ASN A 49 -1.90 -2.44 7.50
N LEU A 50 -0.59 -2.62 7.69
CA LEU A 50 0.42 -1.96 6.87
C LEU A 50 0.24 -2.26 5.38
N LEU A 51 0.11 -3.55 5.03
CA LEU A 51 -0.13 -3.99 3.66
C LEU A 51 -1.48 -3.49 3.12
N ASP A 52 -2.55 -3.60 3.92
CA ASP A 52 -3.88 -3.15 3.51
C ASP A 52 -3.93 -1.64 3.25
N ASP A 53 -3.28 -0.84 4.11
CA ASP A 53 -3.21 0.61 3.95
C ASP A 53 -2.35 1.00 2.75
N TYR A 54 -1.24 0.30 2.50
CA TYR A 54 -0.44 0.49 1.30
C TYR A 54 -1.24 0.21 0.02
N ILE A 55 -1.91 -0.95 -0.05
CA ILE A 55 -2.71 -1.33 -1.22
C ILE A 55 -3.81 -0.29 -1.49
N LYS A 56 -4.48 0.15 -0.43
CA LYS A 56 -5.60 1.08 -0.53
C LYS A 56 -5.17 2.48 -0.94
N ASN A 57 -4.08 3.00 -0.37
CA ASN A 57 -3.75 4.42 -0.50
C ASN A 57 -2.60 4.70 -1.47
N ILE A 58 -1.77 3.71 -1.81
CA ILE A 58 -0.63 3.88 -2.72
C ILE A 58 -0.84 3.09 -4.01
N GLU A 59 -1.14 1.80 -3.91
CA GLU A 59 -1.24 0.93 -5.10
C GLU A 59 -2.48 1.25 -5.95
N ASN A 60 -3.65 1.41 -5.32
CA ASN A 60 -4.92 1.57 -6.02
C ASN A 60 -5.28 3.02 -6.41
N ILE A 61 -4.36 3.97 -6.24
CA ILE A 61 -4.64 5.37 -6.57
C ILE A 61 -4.15 5.72 -7.97
N ASN A 62 -4.92 6.57 -8.67
CA ASN A 62 -4.55 7.05 -9.99
C ASN A 62 -3.60 8.24 -9.87
N VAL A 63 -2.38 8.10 -10.37
CA VAL A 63 -1.32 9.12 -10.27
C VAL A 63 -0.80 9.47 -11.65
N SER A 64 -0.52 10.74 -11.90
CA SER A 64 0.08 11.16 -13.18
C SER A 64 1.54 10.68 -13.27
N GLN A 65 2.03 10.43 -14.50
CA GLN A 65 3.44 10.05 -14.71
C GLN A 65 4.42 11.07 -14.12
N LYS A 66 4.11 12.36 -14.23
CA LYS A 66 4.93 13.42 -13.62
C LYS A 66 4.98 13.28 -12.11
N ALA A 67 3.84 13.04 -11.46
CA ALA A 67 3.77 12.86 -10.00
C ALA A 67 4.55 11.63 -9.53
N LEU A 68 4.51 10.52 -10.27
CA LEU A 68 5.34 9.34 -9.99
C LEU A 68 6.84 9.68 -10.08
N LYS A 69 7.26 10.39 -11.14
CA LYS A 69 8.67 10.79 -11.32
C LYS A 69 9.14 11.75 -10.24
N ASP A 70 8.35 12.78 -9.95
CA ASP A 70 8.69 13.81 -8.97
C ASP A 70 8.78 13.24 -7.54
N ASN A 71 8.03 12.18 -7.23
CA ASN A 71 7.97 11.56 -5.90
C ASN A 71 8.67 10.20 -5.83
N TYR A 72 9.50 9.85 -6.83
CA TYR A 72 10.07 8.51 -6.98
C TYR A 72 10.74 7.99 -5.72
N ASP A 73 11.60 8.79 -5.08
CA ASP A 73 12.37 8.33 -3.90
C ASP A 73 11.45 8.01 -2.72
N LYS A 74 10.47 8.87 -2.45
CA LYS A 74 9.50 8.68 -1.36
C LYS A 74 8.54 7.53 -1.64
N ASP A 75 8.14 7.37 -2.90
CA ASP A 75 7.33 6.26 -3.33
C ASP A 75 8.05 4.92 -3.19
N ARG A 76 9.33 4.89 -3.55
CA ARG A 76 10.21 3.74 -3.36
C ARG A 76 10.43 3.44 -1.88
N GLU A 77 10.62 4.45 -1.05
CA GLU A 77 10.72 4.29 0.41
C GLU A 77 9.48 3.60 0.98
N ALA A 78 8.29 4.10 0.62
CA ALA A 78 7.02 3.50 1.05
C ALA A 78 6.91 2.03 0.62
N PHE A 79 7.29 1.70 -0.61
CA PHE A 79 7.31 0.32 -1.10
C PHE A 79 8.31 -0.55 -0.32
N SER A 80 9.56 -0.12 -0.19
CA SER A 80 10.62 -0.89 0.48
C SER A 80 10.33 -1.13 1.95
N LEU A 81 9.67 -0.18 2.62
CA LEU A 81 9.24 -0.32 4.01
C LEU A 81 8.28 -1.52 4.18
N VAL A 82 7.28 -1.62 3.30
CA VAL A 82 6.29 -2.70 3.31
C VAL A 82 6.95 -4.03 2.93
N GLU A 83 7.81 -4.02 1.91
CA GLU A 83 8.56 -5.20 1.48
C GLU A 83 9.39 -5.78 2.63
N VAL A 84 10.20 -4.96 3.31
CA VAL A 84 11.02 -5.39 4.45
C VAL A 84 10.14 -5.94 5.56
N ALA A 85 9.05 -5.27 5.91
CA ALA A 85 8.15 -5.73 6.97
C ALA A 85 7.56 -7.12 6.67
N ILE A 86 7.22 -7.39 5.41
CA ILE A 86 6.55 -8.63 4.97
C ILE A 86 7.53 -9.78 4.74
N PHE A 87 8.68 -9.54 4.10
CA PHE A 87 9.63 -10.59 3.72
C PHE A 87 10.66 -10.89 4.81
N MET A 88 11.02 -9.91 5.63
CA MET A 88 11.90 -10.13 6.78
C MET A 88 11.06 -10.33 8.03
N LYS A 89 10.73 -11.59 8.36
CA LYS A 89 9.89 -11.93 9.52
C LYS A 89 10.41 -11.34 10.84
N SER A 90 11.73 -11.26 11.00
CA SER A 90 12.40 -10.65 12.16
C SER A 90 12.26 -9.13 12.24
N SER A 91 12.01 -8.45 11.12
CA SER A 91 11.79 -7.00 11.14
C SER A 91 10.48 -6.70 11.88
N TYR A 92 10.55 -5.79 12.85
CA TYR A 92 9.38 -5.37 13.64
C TYR A 92 8.66 -6.53 14.37
N SER A 93 9.41 -7.61 14.69
CA SER A 93 8.87 -8.80 15.37
C SER A 93 8.49 -8.58 16.84
N GLU A 94 9.06 -7.55 17.47
CA GLU A 94 8.83 -7.24 18.88
C GLU A 94 7.43 -6.70 19.16
N GLY A 95 6.73 -6.23 18.12
CA GLY A 95 5.36 -5.75 18.22
C GLY A 95 4.38 -6.86 18.60
N GLU A 96 3.46 -6.54 19.52
CA GLU A 96 2.47 -7.49 20.06
C GLU A 96 1.58 -8.13 18.98
N LYS A 97 1.36 -7.45 17.84
CA LYS A 97 0.61 -8.02 16.72
C LYS A 97 1.49 -8.93 15.87
N ALA A 98 2.77 -8.61 15.70
CA ALA A 98 3.70 -9.44 14.93
C ALA A 98 3.94 -10.80 15.58
N LYS A 99 4.01 -10.86 16.92
CA LYS A 99 4.14 -12.12 17.68
C LYS A 99 2.99 -13.11 17.48
N LYS A 100 1.84 -12.63 16.99
CA LYS A 100 0.65 -13.45 16.73
C LYS A 100 0.57 -13.95 15.30
N LEU A 101 1.42 -13.43 14.41
CA LEU A 101 1.42 -13.82 13.00
C LEU A 101 2.02 -15.22 12.86
N THR A 102 1.29 -16.07 12.16
CA THR A 102 1.73 -17.41 11.79
C THR A 102 2.48 -17.41 10.47
N ASP A 103 3.15 -18.52 10.15
CA ASP A 103 3.78 -18.67 8.84
C ASP A 103 2.76 -18.56 7.69
N GLU A 104 1.53 -19.07 7.89
CA GLU A 104 0.45 -18.96 6.92
C GLU A 104 0.03 -17.49 6.67
N ASP A 105 0.03 -16.66 7.73
CA ASP A 105 -0.26 -15.23 7.59
C ASP A 105 0.82 -14.52 6.75
N TYR A 106 2.09 -14.86 6.98
CA TYR A 106 3.19 -14.34 6.18
C TYR A 106 3.09 -14.77 4.72
N GLU A 107 2.81 -16.04 4.44
CA GLU A 107 2.62 -16.54 3.07
C GLU A 107 1.48 -15.79 2.36
N LYS A 108 0.35 -15.57 3.04
CA LYS A 108 -0.77 -14.80 2.50
C LYS A 108 -0.38 -13.35 2.20
N MET A 109 0.32 -12.67 3.11
CA MET A 109 0.77 -11.30 2.90
C MET A 109 1.78 -11.20 1.75
N GLN A 110 2.76 -12.11 1.70
CA GLN A 110 3.77 -12.16 0.64
C GLN A 110 3.13 -12.38 -0.72
N LYS A 111 2.20 -13.35 -0.82
CA LYS A 111 1.45 -13.59 -2.07
C LYS A 111 0.67 -12.36 -2.51
N ARG A 112 -0.03 -11.70 -1.59
CA ARG A 112 -0.76 -10.46 -1.89
C ARG A 112 0.17 -9.35 -2.35
N PHE A 113 1.35 -9.23 -1.76
CA PHE A 113 2.33 -8.19 -2.10
C PHE A 113 2.95 -8.40 -3.48
N VAL A 114 3.36 -9.62 -3.84
CA VAL A 114 3.94 -9.88 -5.18
C VAL A 114 2.92 -9.75 -6.32
N GLU A 115 1.63 -9.87 -6.00
CA GLU A 115 0.55 -9.72 -6.98
C GLU A 115 0.26 -8.25 -7.34
N ILE A 116 0.71 -7.27 -6.55
CA ILE A 116 0.48 -5.84 -6.81
C ILE A 116 1.20 -5.38 -8.08
N LYS A 117 0.63 -4.40 -8.77
CA LYS A 117 1.16 -3.86 -10.04
C LYS A 117 2.55 -3.27 -9.84
N LYS A 118 2.78 -2.51 -8.76
CA LYS A 118 4.08 -1.88 -8.51
C LYS A 118 5.23 -2.88 -8.35
N PHE A 119 4.99 -4.00 -7.66
CA PHE A 119 6.01 -5.06 -7.51
C PHE A 119 6.43 -5.60 -8.88
N LYS A 120 5.45 -5.92 -9.73
CA LYS A 120 5.69 -6.40 -11.10
C LYS A 120 6.44 -5.39 -11.97
N GLU A 121 6.12 -4.10 -11.85
CA GLU A 121 6.82 -3.04 -12.57
C GLU A 121 8.28 -2.90 -12.13
N LEU A 122 8.57 -3.04 -10.83
CA LEU A 122 9.93 -2.99 -10.29
C LEU A 122 10.75 -4.23 -10.63
N GLU A 123 10.15 -5.42 -10.56
CA GLU A 123 10.77 -6.68 -10.98
C GLU A 123 11.14 -6.63 -12.47
N GLN A 124 10.20 -6.22 -13.33
CA GLN A 124 10.48 -5.99 -14.75
C GLN A 124 11.56 -4.95 -14.96
N TYR A 125 11.58 -3.85 -14.19
CA TYR A 125 12.66 -2.87 -14.27
C TYR A 125 14.02 -3.48 -13.92
N MET A 126 14.11 -4.35 -12.91
CA MET A 126 15.34 -5.07 -12.56
C MET A 126 15.77 -6.08 -13.63
N GLU A 127 14.83 -6.75 -14.29
CA GLU A 127 15.12 -7.68 -15.39
C GLU A 127 15.56 -6.97 -16.68
N ILE A 128 15.07 -5.75 -16.92
CA ILE A 128 15.37 -4.97 -18.13
C ILE A 128 16.68 -4.17 -18.00
N GLN A 129 17.17 -3.91 -16.79
CA GLN A 129 18.53 -3.37 -16.61
C GLN A 129 19.52 -4.34 -17.23
N PRO A 130 20.27 -3.94 -18.28
CA PRO A 130 21.24 -4.84 -18.87
C PRO A 130 22.29 -5.18 -17.82
N VAL A 131 22.70 -6.46 -17.77
CA VAL A 131 23.84 -6.94 -16.97
C VAL A 131 25.17 -6.25 -17.36
N SER A 132 25.15 -5.31 -18.32
CA SER A 132 26.29 -4.49 -18.71
C SER A 132 26.46 -3.27 -17.81
N ASN A 133 27.08 -3.47 -16.65
CA ASN A 133 28.03 -2.51 -16.06
C ASN A 133 28.94 -3.19 -15.03
N ILE A 134 29.28 -4.47 -15.28
CA ILE A 134 30.44 -5.12 -14.67
C ILE A 134 31.41 -5.43 -15.81
N GLN A 135 32.23 -4.43 -16.15
CA GLN A 135 33.52 -4.61 -16.81
C GLN A 135 34.54 -3.74 -16.08
#